data_AF-A0A5N6EBR2-F1
#
_entry.id   AF-A0A5N6EBR2-F1
#
_cell.length_a   1.000
_cell.length_b   1.000
_cell.length_c   1.000
_cell.angle_alpha   90.00
_cell.angle_beta   90.00
_cell.angle_gamma   90.00
#
_symmetry.space_group_name_H-M   'P 1'
#
loop_
_entity.id
_entity.type
_entity.pdbx_description
1 polymer ?
#
loop_
_entity_poly.entity_id
_entity_poly.type
_entity_poly.pdbx_seq_one_letter_code
_entity_poly.pdbx_strand_id
1 'polypeptide(L)'
;MTNETAPSPSYDKEIRIASLAVHRASILTRIVQRDLEIDTIHKPDGSPVTIVIFAAQAILVSVLRHYFPNDVFVGEESAPMLRDDPVLARRVWKLVSTMTRVDDAETDGQALAVMPQSIEEMLGAIGIGGDGDGAGSQRTWFLDPIDGTATFMRGQQYAVSVALVEDGEQKVGVVGCPNLAFKSTSVHEDVVDRDGYGMMLFAVRGQGAYKRQMTLSSLGPSQKTSLSPWQRMGERIAFAESSISSVIHQEKHKFIRDILFANPVVDLYSMQVKYAALAIGACNAMIRLPKDKDHRFPAWHHAGGLLIFEESGGKVTDLYGRPFNYALGRRLADNEGLVAAKPVLHTDLLRYSHY
;
A
#
# COMPACT_ATOMS: atom_id res chain seq x y z
N MET A 1 -4.75 -24.31 35.66
CA MET A 1 -3.93 -23.13 35.37
C MET A 1 -4.42 -22.58 34.06
N THR A 2 -5.28 -21.58 34.12
CA THR A 2 -5.77 -20.84 32.96
C THR A 2 -4.61 -19.98 32.47
N ASN A 3 -4.11 -20.23 31.26
CA ASN A 3 -3.19 -19.33 30.59
C ASN A 3 -3.92 -18.01 30.36
N GLU A 4 -3.71 -17.03 31.24
CA GLU A 4 -3.95 -15.63 30.92
C GLU A 4 -2.97 -15.27 29.81
N THR A 5 -3.43 -15.36 28.57
CA THR A 5 -2.76 -14.73 27.43
C THR A 5 -2.64 -13.24 27.75
N ALA A 6 -1.41 -12.74 27.85
CA ALA A 6 -1.16 -11.30 27.97
C ALA A 6 -2.01 -10.54 26.93
N PRO A 7 -2.58 -9.37 27.28
CA PRO A 7 -3.36 -8.59 26.33
C PRO A 7 -2.48 -8.26 25.12
N SER A 8 -2.95 -8.59 23.91
CA SER A 8 -2.27 -8.22 22.69
C SER A 8 -2.01 -6.71 22.67
N PRO A 9 -0.81 -6.24 22.26
CA PRO A 9 -0.52 -4.82 22.17
C PRO A 9 -1.56 -4.12 21.28
N SER A 10 -2.05 -2.95 21.71
CA SER A 10 -3.17 -2.29 21.03
C SER A 10 -2.77 -1.61 19.71
N TYR A 11 -1.50 -1.22 19.56
CA TYR A 11 -0.98 -0.44 18.42
C TYR A 11 -1.78 0.84 18.08
N ASP A 12 -2.53 1.39 19.04
CA ASP A 12 -3.41 2.56 18.82
C ASP A 12 -2.64 3.81 18.39
N LYS A 13 -1.42 3.98 18.92
CA LYS A 13 -0.55 5.11 18.56
C LYS A 13 -0.03 4.94 17.14
N GLU A 14 0.43 3.74 16.81
CA GLU A 14 0.98 3.35 15.50
C GLU A 14 -0.04 3.56 14.41
N ILE A 15 -1.24 3.02 14.56
CA ILE A 15 -2.29 3.15 13.55
C ILE A 15 -2.74 4.59 13.37
N ARG A 16 -2.81 5.37 14.47
CA ARG A 16 -3.14 6.80 14.42
C ARG A 16 -2.09 7.59 13.64
N ILE A 17 -0.82 7.48 14.03
CA ILE A 17 0.27 8.24 13.42
C ILE A 17 0.48 7.82 11.96
N ALA A 18 0.48 6.51 11.67
CA ALA A 18 0.60 6.01 10.30
C ALA A 18 -0.55 6.49 9.40
N SER A 19 -1.77 6.54 9.94
CA SER A 19 -2.91 7.09 9.20
C SER A 19 -2.73 8.57 8.84
N LEU A 20 -2.32 9.39 9.80
CA LEU A 20 -2.13 10.82 9.54
C LEU A 20 -0.96 11.05 8.56
N ALA A 21 0.11 10.25 8.65
CA ALA A 21 1.22 10.29 7.70
C ALA A 21 0.79 9.91 6.27
N VAL A 22 0.07 8.79 6.13
CA VAL A 22 -0.45 8.32 4.83
C VAL A 22 -1.47 9.29 4.25
N HIS A 23 -2.32 9.89 5.09
CA HIS A 23 -3.26 10.93 4.65
C HIS A 23 -2.52 12.10 4.01
N ARG A 24 -1.54 12.70 4.69
CA ARG A 24 -0.77 13.82 4.15
C ARG A 24 -0.05 13.49 2.86
N ALA A 25 0.62 12.34 2.81
CA ALA A 25 1.28 11.89 1.59
C ALA A 25 0.26 11.67 0.45
N SER A 26 -0.92 11.10 0.76
CA SER A 26 -2.02 10.90 -0.20
C SER A 26 -2.58 12.21 -0.76
N ILE A 27 -2.72 13.24 0.08
CA ILE A 27 -3.17 14.57 -0.35
C ILE A 27 -2.13 15.21 -1.27
N LEU A 28 -0.85 15.16 -0.90
CA LEU A 28 0.23 15.67 -1.75
C LEU A 28 0.23 14.99 -3.11
N THR A 29 0.20 13.66 -3.15
CA THR A 29 0.22 12.90 -4.41
C THR A 29 -1.01 13.21 -5.26
N ARG A 30 -2.19 13.38 -4.66
CA ARG A 30 -3.43 13.69 -5.38
C ARG A 30 -3.40 15.08 -5.99
N ILE A 31 -2.90 16.09 -5.26
CA ILE A 31 -2.74 17.46 -5.79
C ILE A 31 -1.79 17.43 -6.98
N VAL A 32 -0.63 16.82 -6.83
CA VAL A 32 0.38 16.76 -7.91
C VAL A 32 -0.14 15.98 -9.12
N GLN A 33 -0.87 14.89 -8.94
CA GLN A 33 -1.43 14.13 -10.06
C GLN A 33 -2.43 14.96 -10.88
N ARG A 34 -3.30 15.72 -10.21
CA ARG A 34 -4.25 16.62 -10.89
C ARG A 34 -3.54 17.74 -11.65
N ASP A 35 -2.47 18.28 -11.08
CA ASP A 35 -1.64 19.28 -11.77
C ASP A 35 -0.90 18.65 -12.97
N LEU A 36 -0.51 17.38 -12.88
CA LEU A 36 0.13 16.65 -13.99
C LEU A 36 -0.81 16.33 -15.15
N GLU A 37 -2.11 16.18 -14.91
CA GLU A 37 -3.09 16.05 -15.99
C GLU A 37 -3.17 17.32 -16.85
N ILE A 38 -2.69 18.46 -16.33
CA ILE A 38 -2.67 19.76 -17.03
C ILE A 38 -1.39 19.94 -17.87
N ASP A 39 -0.28 19.25 -17.54
CA ASP A 39 1.03 19.39 -18.21
C ASP A 39 1.55 18.07 -18.83
N THR A 40 1.71 18.05 -20.16
CA THR A 40 2.10 16.89 -20.97
C THR A 40 3.50 16.33 -20.64
N ILE A 41 3.55 15.02 -20.36
CA ILE A 41 4.70 14.23 -19.87
C ILE A 41 5.92 14.24 -20.81
N HIS A 42 7.13 14.48 -20.29
CA HIS A 42 8.40 13.90 -20.77
C HIS A 42 9.30 13.48 -19.58
N LYS A 43 10.05 12.36 -19.72
CA LYS A 43 11.13 11.87 -18.83
C LYS A 43 12.44 11.81 -19.64
N PRO A 44 13.64 12.05 -19.06
CA PRO A 44 14.36 11.01 -18.28
C PRO A 44 15.08 11.40 -16.95
N ASP A 45 15.05 12.64 -16.45
CA ASP A 45 15.93 13.10 -15.35
C ASP A 45 15.35 14.28 -14.55
N GLY A 46 14.67 14.00 -13.43
CA GLY A 46 13.97 15.04 -12.64
C GLY A 46 12.51 15.25 -13.05
N SER A 47 11.85 14.16 -13.45
CA SER A 47 10.43 14.15 -13.80
C SER A 47 9.53 14.53 -12.60
N PRO A 48 8.34 15.12 -12.82
CA PRO A 48 7.42 15.43 -11.72
C PRO A 48 7.06 14.23 -10.85
N VAL A 49 6.99 13.05 -11.47
CA VAL A 49 6.74 11.76 -10.82
C VAL A 49 7.85 11.42 -9.84
N THR A 50 9.11 11.54 -10.26
CA THR A 50 10.28 11.33 -9.40
C THR A 50 10.22 12.22 -8.16
N ILE A 51 9.83 13.49 -8.34
CA ILE A 51 9.82 14.48 -7.26
C ILE A 51 8.75 14.15 -6.23
N VAL A 52 7.54 13.78 -6.66
CA VAL A 52 6.44 13.49 -5.75
C VAL A 52 6.66 12.19 -4.98
N ILE A 53 7.30 11.18 -5.57
CA ILE A 53 7.65 9.93 -4.87
C ILE A 53 8.62 10.24 -3.71
N PHE A 54 9.68 11.01 -3.96
CA PHE A 54 10.61 11.42 -2.89
C PHE A 54 9.94 12.27 -1.82
N ALA A 55 9.07 13.21 -2.21
CA ALA A 55 8.37 14.06 -1.27
C ALA A 55 7.42 13.25 -0.36
N ALA A 56 6.69 12.28 -0.93
CA ALA A 56 5.84 11.36 -0.18
C ALA A 56 6.67 10.52 0.80
N GLN A 57 7.79 9.93 0.37
CA GLN A 57 8.67 9.17 1.28
C GLN A 57 9.23 10.04 2.41
N ALA A 58 9.67 11.27 2.10
CA ALA A 58 10.15 12.21 3.11
C ALA A 58 9.07 12.50 4.16
N ILE A 59 7.81 12.72 3.75
CA ILE A 59 6.69 12.94 4.66
C ILE A 59 6.46 11.73 5.56
N LEU A 60 6.32 10.53 4.96
CA LEU A 60 6.05 9.30 5.68
C LEU A 60 7.12 9.01 6.73
N VAL A 61 8.39 8.98 6.32
CA VAL A 61 9.51 8.63 7.22
C VAL A 61 9.69 9.69 8.30
N SER A 62 9.59 10.97 7.98
CA SER A 62 9.78 12.05 8.97
C SER A 62 8.76 11.99 10.10
N VAL A 63 7.49 11.79 9.75
CA VAL A 63 6.41 11.66 10.75
C VAL A 63 6.62 10.42 11.59
N LEU A 64 6.79 9.25 10.96
CA LEU A 64 6.89 7.99 11.69
C LEU A 64 8.13 7.96 12.60
N ARG A 65 9.30 8.37 12.10
CA ARG A 65 10.55 8.40 12.87
C ARG A 65 10.47 9.34 14.07
N HIS A 66 9.77 10.47 13.95
CA HIS A 66 9.62 11.36 15.11
C HIS A 66 8.88 10.68 16.26
N TYR A 67 7.81 9.93 15.97
CA TYR A 67 7.02 9.24 16.99
C TYR A 67 7.60 7.89 17.41
N PHE A 68 8.43 7.29 16.56
CA PHE A 68 9.06 5.98 16.74
C PHE A 68 10.55 6.02 16.34
N PRO A 69 11.40 6.72 17.11
CA PRO A 69 12.79 7.01 16.73
C PRO A 69 13.72 5.79 16.72
N ASN A 70 13.32 4.69 17.36
CA ASN A 70 14.11 3.46 17.46
C ASN A 70 13.72 2.40 16.42
N ASP A 71 12.71 2.66 15.60
CA ASP A 71 12.26 1.71 14.59
C ASP A 71 13.12 1.77 13.34
N VAL A 72 13.14 0.67 12.59
CA VAL A 72 13.75 0.56 11.27
C VAL A 72 12.73 0.98 10.20
N PHE A 73 13.21 1.50 9.07
CA PHE A 73 12.39 1.93 7.94
C PHE A 73 12.89 1.30 6.66
N VAL A 74 11.97 0.80 5.83
CA VAL A 74 12.27 0.20 4.53
C VAL A 74 11.31 0.80 3.50
N GLY A 75 11.83 1.76 2.73
CA GLY A 75 11.16 2.42 1.62
C GLY A 75 11.74 2.04 0.27
N GLU A 76 10.96 2.22 -0.78
CA GLU A 76 11.39 1.95 -2.16
C GLU A 76 12.55 2.86 -2.60
N GLU A 77 12.48 4.15 -2.26
CA GLU A 77 13.38 5.16 -2.82
C GLU A 77 14.62 5.43 -1.96
N SER A 78 15.71 5.86 -2.58
CA SER A 78 16.97 6.19 -1.89
C SER A 78 17.48 7.60 -2.21
N ALA A 79 18.15 8.22 -1.24
CA ALA A 79 18.60 9.61 -1.36
C ALA A 79 19.83 9.90 -2.26
N PRO A 80 20.70 8.95 -2.69
CA PRO A 80 21.91 9.29 -3.45
C PRO A 80 21.67 10.20 -4.66
N MET A 81 20.64 9.90 -5.48
CA MET A 81 20.30 10.71 -6.65
C MET A 81 19.95 12.17 -6.31
N LEU A 82 19.35 12.43 -5.14
CA LEU A 82 19.04 13.79 -4.70
C LEU A 82 20.25 14.52 -4.11
N ARG A 83 21.19 13.79 -3.50
CA ARG A 83 22.43 14.39 -2.97
C ARG A 83 23.32 14.88 -4.12
N ASP A 84 23.30 14.16 -5.23
CA ASP A 84 24.07 14.49 -6.42
C ASP A 84 23.40 15.54 -7.32
N ASP A 85 22.11 15.85 -7.09
CA ASP A 85 21.34 16.87 -7.83
C ASP A 85 20.63 17.89 -6.89
N PRO A 86 21.32 18.99 -6.53
CA PRO A 86 20.75 20.06 -5.69
C PRO A 86 19.55 20.79 -6.31
N VAL A 87 19.37 20.74 -7.63
CA VAL A 87 18.20 21.34 -8.30
C VAL A 87 16.99 20.46 -8.05
N LEU A 88 17.14 19.15 -8.23
CA LEU A 88 16.10 18.17 -7.94
C LEU A 88 15.73 18.18 -6.46
N ALA A 89 16.71 18.21 -5.54
CA ALA A 89 16.46 18.30 -4.10
C ALA A 89 15.64 19.55 -3.73
N ARG A 90 15.92 20.72 -4.32
CA ARG A 90 15.11 21.93 -4.11
C ARG A 90 13.68 21.81 -4.62
N ARG A 91 13.46 21.09 -5.73
CA ARG A 91 12.11 20.84 -6.26
C ARG A 91 11.31 19.90 -5.35
N VAL A 92 11.94 18.85 -4.82
CA VAL A 92 11.32 17.97 -3.81
C VAL A 92 10.98 18.77 -2.55
N TRP A 93 11.93 19.56 -2.06
CA TRP A 93 11.73 20.41 -0.88
C TRP A 93 10.57 21.38 -1.04
N LYS A 94 10.42 21.99 -2.23
CA LYS A 94 9.27 22.87 -2.52
C LYS A 94 7.96 22.13 -2.28
N LEU A 95 7.80 20.90 -2.75
CA LEU A 95 6.60 20.09 -2.50
C LEU A 95 6.42 19.72 -1.02
N VAL A 96 7.48 19.29 -0.34
CA VAL A 96 7.39 18.95 1.10
C VAL A 96 6.95 20.17 1.92
N SER A 97 7.51 21.35 1.61
CA SER A 97 7.24 22.59 2.34
C SER A 97 5.82 23.13 2.18
N THR A 98 5.08 22.76 1.12
CA THR A 98 3.66 23.14 1.00
C THR A 98 2.78 22.34 1.95
N MET A 99 3.19 21.11 2.30
CA MET A 99 2.45 20.24 3.23
C MET A 99 2.66 20.60 4.70
N THR A 100 3.72 21.35 5.03
CA THR A 100 3.95 21.90 6.38
C THR A 100 2.86 22.90 6.81
N ARG A 101 2.02 23.37 5.88
CA ARG A 101 1.01 24.42 6.08
C ARG A 101 -0.43 23.90 6.04
N VAL A 102 -0.63 22.58 5.98
CA VAL A 102 -1.99 22.01 6.03
C VAL A 102 -2.44 22.02 7.50
N ASP A 103 -3.42 22.88 7.79
CA ASP A 103 -4.03 22.97 9.11
C ASP A 103 -4.80 21.67 9.41
N ASP A 104 -4.27 20.81 10.27
CA ASP A 104 -4.98 19.62 10.77
C ASP A 104 -6.08 19.97 11.81
N ALA A 105 -6.59 21.22 11.76
CA ALA A 105 -7.42 21.84 12.80
C ALA A 105 -8.75 21.09 13.08
N GLU A 106 -9.12 20.14 12.24
CA GLU A 106 -10.36 19.35 12.36
C GLU A 106 -10.16 17.88 12.78
N THR A 107 -8.92 17.42 12.98
CA THR A 107 -8.65 16.05 13.44
C THR A 107 -8.44 16.02 14.96
N ASP A 108 -9.53 15.92 15.72
CA ASP A 108 -9.56 15.61 17.17
C ASP A 108 -8.42 16.24 18.02
N GLY A 109 -8.08 17.50 17.74
CA GLY A 109 -7.11 18.27 18.52
C GLY A 109 -5.64 17.83 18.46
N GLN A 110 -5.22 16.99 17.50
CA GLN A 110 -3.80 16.59 17.39
C GLN A 110 -3.28 16.73 15.97
N ALA A 111 -2.88 17.95 15.62
CA ALA A 111 -2.13 18.22 14.42
C ALA A 111 -0.78 17.48 14.44
N LEU A 112 -0.43 16.85 13.31
CA LEU A 112 0.93 16.39 13.06
C LEU A 112 1.82 17.64 12.87
N ALA A 113 2.32 18.22 13.95
CA ALA A 113 3.23 19.38 13.88
C ALA A 113 4.63 19.03 13.33
N VAL A 114 4.82 17.84 12.77
CA VAL A 114 6.12 17.27 12.43
C VAL A 114 6.25 17.16 10.93
N MET A 115 7.10 17.99 10.34
CA MET A 115 7.60 17.88 8.96
C MET A 115 9.05 18.32 8.91
N PRO A 116 9.84 17.86 7.90
CA PRO A 116 11.17 18.38 7.64
C PRO A 116 11.18 19.90 7.62
N GLN A 117 12.12 20.51 8.34
CA GLN A 117 12.32 21.96 8.43
C GLN A 117 13.46 22.44 7.51
N SER A 118 14.22 21.51 6.94
CA SER A 118 15.29 21.80 5.99
C SER A 118 15.42 20.72 4.91
N ILE A 119 16.13 21.06 3.83
CA ILE A 119 16.52 20.10 2.78
C ILE A 119 17.33 18.96 3.38
N GLU A 120 18.20 19.25 4.35
CA GLU A 120 19.04 18.23 4.99
C GLU A 120 18.20 17.21 5.78
N GLU A 121 17.23 17.67 6.56
CA GLU A 121 16.29 16.79 7.26
C GLU A 121 15.47 15.94 6.28
N MET A 122 15.01 16.54 5.18
CA MET A 122 14.28 15.84 4.12
C MET A 122 15.14 14.74 3.46
N LEU A 123 16.39 15.04 3.09
CA LEU A 123 17.32 14.07 2.52
C LEU A 123 17.67 12.97 3.52
N GLY A 124 17.81 13.32 4.80
CA GLY A 124 17.98 12.38 5.90
C GLY A 124 16.82 11.39 5.97
N ALA A 125 15.58 11.88 6.01
CA ALA A 125 14.37 11.06 6.04
C ALA A 125 14.28 10.11 4.83
N ILE A 126 14.57 10.59 3.62
CA ILE A 126 14.58 9.74 2.42
C ILE A 126 15.64 8.65 2.54
N GLY A 127 16.86 9.00 2.97
CA GLY A 127 17.96 8.04 3.15
C GLY A 127 17.63 6.94 4.15
N ILE A 128 17.03 7.29 5.29
CA ILE A 128 16.62 6.33 6.33
C ILE A 128 15.70 5.24 5.77
N GLY A 129 14.74 5.59 4.91
CA GLY A 129 13.89 4.61 4.25
C GLY A 129 14.63 3.79 3.18
N GLY A 130 15.44 4.44 2.35
CA GLY A 130 16.12 3.78 1.23
C GLY A 130 17.23 2.82 1.66
N ASP A 131 17.92 3.13 2.76
CA ASP A 131 19.12 2.41 3.20
C ASP A 131 18.79 1.27 4.18
N GLY A 132 17.54 1.13 4.64
CA GLY A 132 17.12 0.06 5.54
C GLY A 132 17.03 -1.30 4.86
N ASP A 133 17.58 -2.33 5.50
CA ASP A 133 17.58 -3.70 5.00
C ASP A 133 16.31 -4.49 5.40
N GLY A 134 15.68 -4.14 6.51
CA GLY A 134 14.46 -4.75 7.05
C GLY A 134 14.64 -6.18 7.57
N ALA A 135 15.89 -6.64 7.73
CA ALA A 135 16.16 -8.03 8.09
C ALA A 135 16.11 -8.23 9.62
N GLY A 136 15.65 -9.40 10.04
CA GLY A 136 15.60 -9.80 11.45
C GLY A 136 14.25 -9.56 12.12
N SER A 137 14.26 -9.49 13.44
CA SER A 137 13.06 -9.40 14.29
C SER A 137 12.74 -7.99 14.77
N GLN A 138 13.49 -6.99 14.29
CA GLN A 138 13.31 -5.60 14.71
C GLN A 138 11.98 -5.03 14.21
N ARG A 139 11.42 -4.12 15.00
CA ARG A 139 10.22 -3.39 14.63
C ARG A 139 10.52 -2.47 13.44
N THR A 140 9.90 -2.77 12.31
CA THR A 140 10.25 -2.21 11.00
C THR A 140 9.02 -1.67 10.29
N TRP A 141 9.09 -0.43 9.81
CA TRP A 141 8.09 0.17 8.94
C TRP A 141 8.45 -0.06 7.47
N PHE A 142 7.62 -0.81 6.76
CA PHE A 142 7.67 -0.92 5.30
C PHE A 142 6.78 0.15 4.68
N LEU A 143 7.28 0.83 3.65
CA LEU A 143 6.58 1.94 3.02
C LEU A 143 6.76 1.95 1.50
N ASP A 144 5.64 2.19 0.82
CA ASP A 144 5.62 2.45 -0.62
C ASP A 144 4.98 3.84 -0.81
N PRO A 145 5.78 4.86 -1.15
CA PRO A 145 5.29 6.23 -1.29
C PRO A 145 4.29 6.38 -2.45
N ILE A 146 4.41 5.60 -3.53
CA ILE A 146 3.47 5.57 -4.67
C ILE A 146 3.50 4.17 -5.33
N ASP A 147 2.67 3.26 -4.82
CA ASP A 147 2.45 1.96 -5.45
C ASP A 147 1.57 2.15 -6.70
N GLY A 148 2.09 1.73 -7.84
CA GLY A 148 1.46 1.95 -9.14
C GLY A 148 1.90 3.25 -9.84
N THR A 149 3.18 3.61 -9.74
CA THR A 149 3.74 4.79 -10.42
C THR A 149 3.37 4.90 -11.93
N ALA A 150 3.26 3.78 -12.64
CA ALA A 150 2.91 3.77 -14.06
C ALA A 150 1.44 4.17 -14.35
N THR A 151 0.52 3.89 -13.43
CA THR A 151 -0.90 4.28 -13.50
C THR A 151 -1.14 5.63 -12.86
N PHE A 152 -0.36 5.99 -11.83
CA PHE A 152 -0.27 7.36 -11.31
C PHE A 152 0.00 8.37 -12.44
N MET A 153 0.98 8.08 -13.30
CA MET A 153 1.32 8.90 -14.47
C MET A 153 0.20 9.09 -15.50
N ARG A 154 -0.82 8.23 -15.49
CA ARG A 154 -1.94 8.23 -16.44
C ARG A 154 -3.21 8.82 -15.82
N GLY A 155 -3.15 9.36 -14.60
CA GLY A 155 -4.35 9.80 -13.87
C GLY A 155 -5.20 8.64 -13.34
N GLN A 156 -4.69 7.41 -13.37
CA GLN A 156 -5.41 6.19 -13.00
C GLN A 156 -5.15 5.80 -11.52
N GLN A 157 -5.54 4.59 -11.11
CA GLN A 157 -5.46 4.15 -9.72
C GLN A 157 -4.00 4.00 -9.24
N TYR A 158 -3.76 4.36 -7.98
CA TYR A 158 -2.49 4.18 -7.28
C TYR A 158 -2.76 4.21 -5.77
N ALA A 159 -1.75 3.90 -4.97
CA ALA A 159 -1.84 3.97 -3.53
C ALA A 159 -0.59 4.53 -2.87
N VAL A 160 -0.77 4.99 -1.63
CA VAL A 160 0.31 5.28 -0.68
C VAL A 160 0.16 4.30 0.47
N SER A 161 1.23 3.59 0.85
CA SER A 161 1.10 2.53 1.86
C SER A 161 2.21 2.54 2.91
N VAL A 162 1.83 2.18 4.13
CA VAL A 162 2.72 1.99 5.27
C VAL A 162 2.26 0.76 6.05
N ALA A 163 3.21 -0.03 6.52
CA ALA A 163 2.95 -1.17 7.38
C ALA A 163 4.01 -1.31 8.46
N LEU A 164 3.61 -1.70 9.66
CA LEU A 164 4.50 -2.08 10.73
C LEU A 164 4.65 -3.59 10.77
N VAL A 165 5.88 -4.06 10.79
CA VAL A 165 6.26 -5.46 10.96
C VAL A 165 7.04 -5.61 12.26
N GLU A 166 6.75 -6.68 13.00
CA GLU A 166 7.46 -7.09 14.20
C GLU A 166 7.54 -8.62 14.21
N ASP A 167 8.73 -9.19 14.47
CA ASP A 167 8.99 -10.62 14.38
C ASP A 167 8.60 -11.26 13.03
N GLY A 168 8.80 -10.53 11.92
CA GLY A 168 8.47 -11.01 10.58
C GLY A 168 6.97 -11.00 10.23
N GLU A 169 6.12 -10.52 11.13
CA GLU A 169 4.67 -10.46 10.95
C GLU A 169 4.16 -9.02 10.90
N GLN A 170 3.19 -8.74 10.03
CA GLN A 170 2.54 -7.44 9.95
C GLN A 170 1.60 -7.22 11.15
N LYS A 171 1.83 -6.14 11.90
CA LYS A 171 1.02 -5.74 13.06
C LYS A 171 0.06 -4.61 12.74
N VAL A 172 0.48 -3.66 11.91
CA VAL A 172 -0.33 -2.50 11.47
C VAL A 172 -0.21 -2.33 9.97
N GLY A 173 -1.30 -1.97 9.30
CA GLY A 173 -1.33 -1.68 7.87
C GLY A 173 -2.22 -0.49 7.57
N VAL A 174 -1.74 0.45 6.77
CA VAL A 174 -2.47 1.64 6.32
C VAL A 174 -2.22 1.84 4.82
N VAL A 175 -3.30 1.95 4.06
CA VAL A 175 -3.26 2.19 2.61
C VAL A 175 -4.20 3.34 2.27
N GLY A 176 -3.65 4.42 1.74
CA GLY A 176 -4.41 5.50 1.12
C GLY A 176 -4.58 5.21 -0.37
N CYS A 177 -5.81 5.27 -0.87
CA CYS A 177 -6.15 5.13 -2.29
C CYS A 177 -6.78 6.44 -2.78
N PRO A 178 -5.98 7.44 -3.20
CA PRO A 178 -6.48 8.79 -3.42
C PRO A 178 -7.47 8.92 -4.59
N ASN A 179 -7.41 7.97 -5.52
CA ASN A 179 -8.29 7.92 -6.69
C ASN A 179 -9.46 6.94 -6.52
N LEU A 180 -9.56 6.23 -5.40
CA LEU A 180 -10.63 5.25 -5.19
C LEU A 180 -11.73 5.85 -4.32
N ALA A 181 -12.86 6.18 -4.94
CA ALA A 181 -13.95 6.86 -4.24
C ALA A 181 -14.49 5.99 -3.08
N PHE A 182 -14.72 6.60 -1.92
CA PHE A 182 -15.13 5.91 -0.69
C PHE A 182 -16.42 5.06 -0.81
N LYS A 183 -17.34 5.50 -1.67
CA LYS A 183 -18.63 4.82 -1.94
C LYS A 183 -18.58 3.91 -3.16
N SER A 184 -17.44 3.78 -3.84
CA SER A 184 -17.37 2.98 -5.06
C SER A 184 -17.53 1.49 -4.75
N THR A 185 -18.37 0.83 -5.53
CA THR A 185 -18.50 -0.63 -5.58
C THR A 185 -17.84 -1.22 -6.82
N SER A 186 -17.44 -0.37 -7.76
CA SER A 186 -16.70 -0.74 -8.96
C SER A 186 -15.25 -0.25 -8.82
N VAL A 187 -14.29 -1.13 -9.09
CA VAL A 187 -12.87 -0.78 -9.03
C VAL A 187 -12.27 -1.14 -10.39
N HIS A 188 -11.72 -0.13 -11.06
CA HIS A 188 -11.03 -0.24 -12.34
C HIS A 188 -10.07 0.95 -12.45
N GLU A 189 -9.00 0.81 -13.25
CA GLU A 189 -7.99 1.86 -13.42
C GLU A 189 -8.58 3.22 -13.80
N ASP A 190 -9.57 3.23 -14.70
CA ASP A 190 -10.21 4.44 -15.22
C ASP A 190 -11.39 4.96 -14.37
N VAL A 191 -11.82 4.20 -13.36
CA VAL A 191 -12.93 4.62 -12.48
C VAL A 191 -12.32 5.33 -11.28
N VAL A 192 -12.06 6.63 -11.44
CA VAL A 192 -11.37 7.45 -10.44
C VAL A 192 -12.29 8.47 -9.75
N ASP A 193 -11.98 8.78 -8.49
CA ASP A 193 -12.62 9.85 -7.71
C ASP A 193 -12.16 11.22 -8.21
N ARG A 194 -12.88 11.78 -9.19
CA ARG A 194 -12.49 13.01 -9.88
C ARG A 194 -12.44 14.23 -8.97
N ASP A 195 -13.39 14.34 -8.04
CA ASP A 195 -13.59 15.54 -7.23
C ASP A 195 -13.11 15.36 -5.78
N GLY A 196 -13.07 14.13 -5.28
CA GLY A 196 -12.64 13.82 -3.91
C GLY A 196 -11.17 13.49 -3.77
N TYR A 197 -10.84 12.94 -2.60
CA TYR A 197 -9.49 12.48 -2.24
C TYR A 197 -9.48 10.97 -1.93
N GLY A 198 -10.52 10.25 -2.36
CA GLY A 198 -10.61 8.82 -2.24
C GLY A 198 -10.81 8.33 -0.80
N MET A 199 -10.20 7.18 -0.50
CA MET A 199 -10.38 6.51 0.78
C MET A 199 -9.08 5.97 1.35
N MET A 200 -9.10 5.75 2.65
CA MET A 200 -8.07 5.04 3.38
C MET A 200 -8.63 3.74 3.91
N LEU A 201 -7.87 2.64 3.76
CA LEU A 201 -8.10 1.39 4.47
C LEU A 201 -6.99 1.17 5.49
N PHE A 202 -7.33 0.54 6.60
CA PHE A 202 -6.36 0.25 7.64
C PHE A 202 -6.79 -0.93 8.52
N ALA A 203 -5.80 -1.55 9.17
CA ALA A 203 -6.04 -2.65 10.08
C ALA A 203 -4.92 -2.77 11.12
N VAL A 204 -5.29 -3.30 12.29
CA VAL A 204 -4.36 -3.81 13.29
C VAL A 204 -4.65 -5.31 13.43
N ARG A 205 -3.60 -6.13 13.51
CA ARG A 205 -3.75 -7.58 13.57
C ARG A 205 -4.65 -8.00 14.74
N GLY A 206 -5.66 -8.82 14.44
CA GLY A 206 -6.66 -9.31 15.40
C GLY A 206 -7.76 -8.31 15.77
N GLN A 207 -7.77 -7.10 15.20
CA GLN A 207 -8.75 -6.04 15.53
C GLN A 207 -9.74 -5.77 14.39
N GLY A 208 -9.55 -6.41 13.23
CA GLY A 208 -10.35 -6.22 12.04
C GLY A 208 -9.88 -5.07 11.16
N ALA A 209 -10.43 -5.02 9.95
CA ALA A 209 -10.13 -3.98 8.97
C ALA A 209 -11.20 -2.90 8.94
N TYR A 210 -10.77 -1.68 8.62
CA TYR A 210 -11.59 -0.48 8.58
C TYR A 210 -11.28 0.33 7.33
N LYS A 211 -12.25 1.14 6.89
CA LYS A 211 -12.09 2.14 5.85
C LYS A 211 -12.68 3.47 6.27
N ARG A 212 -12.19 4.56 5.68
CA ARG A 212 -12.72 5.91 5.87
C ARG A 212 -12.46 6.79 4.67
N GLN A 213 -13.30 7.82 4.51
CA GLN A 213 -13.10 8.83 3.48
C GLN A 213 -11.90 9.72 3.85
N MET A 214 -11.08 10.07 2.86
CA MET A 214 -10.09 11.14 2.99
C MET A 214 -10.69 12.44 2.43
N THR A 215 -10.49 13.55 3.15
CA THR A 215 -10.77 14.90 2.66
C THR A 215 -9.45 15.65 2.52
N LEU A 216 -9.47 16.87 1.99
CA LEU A 216 -8.28 17.70 1.86
C LEU A 216 -7.56 17.91 3.20
N SER A 217 -8.30 18.09 4.29
CA SER A 217 -7.77 18.49 5.61
C SER A 217 -7.96 17.45 6.71
N SER A 218 -8.77 16.41 6.49
CA SER A 218 -9.18 15.50 7.57
C SER A 218 -9.49 14.08 7.10
N LEU A 219 -9.61 13.19 8.09
CA LEU A 219 -10.03 11.81 7.91
C LEU A 219 -11.44 11.66 8.46
N GLY A 220 -12.35 11.15 7.63
CA GLY A 220 -13.73 10.87 8.03
C GLY A 220 -13.83 9.76 9.09
N PRO A 221 -15.04 9.50 9.61
CA PRO A 221 -15.26 8.45 10.58
C PRO A 221 -14.89 7.07 10.03
N SER A 222 -14.35 6.22 10.90
CA SER A 222 -14.00 4.84 10.55
C SER A 222 -15.25 3.97 10.38
N GLN A 223 -15.31 3.23 9.28
CA GLN A 223 -16.31 2.19 9.02
C GLN A 223 -15.61 0.83 8.95
N LYS A 224 -16.06 -0.13 9.75
CA LYS A 224 -15.56 -1.51 9.66
C LYS A 224 -15.85 -2.09 8.27
N THR A 225 -14.86 -2.75 7.67
CA THR A 225 -15.02 -3.55 6.45
C THR A 225 -14.87 -5.02 6.80
N SER A 226 -15.74 -5.87 6.26
CA SER A 226 -15.76 -7.30 6.56
C SER A 226 -16.41 -8.03 5.39
N LEU A 227 -15.76 -9.08 4.93
CA LEU A 227 -16.21 -9.85 3.77
C LEU A 227 -17.23 -10.90 4.19
N SER A 228 -18.24 -11.09 3.34
CA SER A 228 -19.15 -12.23 3.47
C SER A 228 -18.39 -13.54 3.16
N PRO A 229 -18.73 -14.65 3.84
CA PRO A 229 -18.20 -15.97 3.49
C PRO A 229 -18.45 -16.32 2.02
N TRP A 230 -17.50 -17.02 1.41
CA TRP A 230 -17.60 -17.49 0.02
C TRP A 230 -18.76 -18.47 -0.18
N GLN A 231 -19.62 -18.21 -1.14
CA GLN A 231 -20.70 -19.10 -1.54
C GLN A 231 -20.35 -19.82 -2.85
N ARG A 232 -19.97 -21.10 -2.78
CA ARG A 232 -19.60 -21.89 -3.97
C ARG A 232 -20.66 -21.90 -5.07
N MET A 233 -21.94 -21.90 -4.67
CA MET A 233 -23.07 -21.88 -5.60
C MET A 233 -23.59 -20.44 -5.75
N GLY A 234 -23.61 -19.95 -6.98
CA GLY A 234 -24.24 -18.66 -7.32
C GLY A 234 -23.36 -17.42 -7.12
N GLU A 235 -22.24 -17.51 -6.41
CA GLU A 235 -21.23 -16.44 -6.38
C GLU A 235 -20.22 -16.64 -7.51
N ARG A 236 -19.93 -15.57 -8.25
CA ARG A 236 -18.91 -15.59 -9.32
C ARG A 236 -17.53 -15.34 -8.74
N ILE A 237 -16.51 -15.91 -9.37
CA ILE A 237 -15.12 -15.54 -9.09
C ILE A 237 -14.82 -14.24 -9.84
N ALA A 238 -14.76 -13.13 -9.11
CA ALA A 238 -14.32 -11.84 -9.63
C ALA A 238 -12.81 -11.71 -9.36
N PHE A 239 -12.02 -11.60 -10.42
CA PHE A 239 -10.60 -11.92 -10.38
C PHE A 239 -9.74 -10.68 -10.62
N ALA A 240 -8.90 -10.34 -9.65
CA ALA A 240 -7.97 -9.22 -9.76
C ALA A 240 -6.70 -9.64 -10.51
N GLU A 241 -6.32 -8.85 -11.51
CA GLU A 241 -5.10 -9.10 -12.29
C GLU A 241 -4.44 -7.80 -12.75
N SER A 242 -3.37 -7.92 -13.54
CA SER A 242 -2.73 -6.77 -14.19
C SER A 242 -2.26 -7.16 -15.59
N SER A 243 -2.99 -6.71 -16.62
CA SER A 243 -2.69 -7.05 -18.02
C SER A 243 -1.36 -6.51 -18.52
N ILE A 244 -0.90 -5.37 -17.96
CA ILE A 244 0.33 -4.69 -18.36
C ILE A 244 1.54 -5.04 -17.48
N SER A 245 1.41 -5.99 -16.55
CA SER A 245 2.53 -6.36 -15.68
C SER A 245 3.64 -7.08 -16.45
N SER A 246 4.86 -6.57 -16.34
CA SER A 246 6.05 -7.17 -16.95
C SER A 246 6.55 -8.42 -16.20
N VAL A 247 6.20 -8.57 -14.92
CA VAL A 247 6.70 -9.64 -14.03
C VAL A 247 5.77 -10.85 -13.93
N ILE A 248 4.49 -10.73 -14.33
CA ILE A 248 3.50 -11.81 -14.23
C ILE A 248 3.36 -12.61 -15.52
N HIS A 249 3.25 -13.93 -15.42
CA HIS A 249 3.05 -14.84 -16.55
C HIS A 249 1.61 -14.77 -17.07
N GLN A 250 1.37 -13.84 -17.99
CA GLN A 250 0.03 -13.51 -18.51
C GLN A 250 -0.73 -14.72 -19.08
N GLU A 251 -0.06 -15.59 -19.85
CA GLU A 251 -0.73 -16.75 -20.46
C GLU A 251 -1.22 -17.77 -19.42
N LYS A 252 -0.40 -18.11 -18.42
CA LYS A 252 -0.81 -18.97 -17.30
C LYS A 252 -1.93 -18.33 -16.48
N HIS A 253 -1.85 -17.02 -16.26
CA HIS A 253 -2.90 -16.27 -15.57
C HIS A 253 -4.24 -16.39 -16.29
N LYS A 254 -4.24 -16.14 -17.61
CA LYS A 254 -5.42 -16.31 -18.47
C LYS A 254 -5.93 -17.75 -18.44
N PHE A 255 -5.04 -18.74 -18.54
CA PHE A 255 -5.41 -20.15 -18.50
C PHE A 255 -6.15 -20.53 -17.21
N ILE A 256 -5.62 -20.13 -16.06
CA ILE A 256 -6.27 -20.36 -14.76
C ILE A 256 -7.63 -19.66 -14.70
N ARG A 257 -7.70 -18.40 -15.16
CA ARG A 257 -8.94 -17.62 -15.18
C ARG A 257 -10.01 -18.32 -16.04
N ASP A 258 -9.64 -18.86 -17.18
CA ASP A 258 -10.53 -19.57 -18.09
C ASP A 258 -11.03 -20.90 -17.47
N ILE A 259 -10.16 -21.66 -16.79
CA ILE A 259 -10.56 -22.88 -16.05
C ILE A 259 -11.55 -22.57 -14.92
N LEU A 260 -11.31 -21.47 -14.21
CA LEU A 260 -12.15 -21.04 -13.08
C LEU A 260 -13.47 -20.39 -13.53
N PHE A 261 -13.66 -20.17 -14.83
CA PHE A 261 -14.74 -19.34 -15.38
C PHE A 261 -14.84 -17.97 -14.68
N ALA A 262 -13.68 -17.42 -14.32
CA ALA A 262 -13.58 -16.21 -13.51
C ALA A 262 -13.94 -14.96 -14.33
N ASN A 263 -14.97 -14.25 -13.87
CA ASN A 263 -15.58 -13.07 -14.52
C ASN A 263 -16.47 -12.33 -13.49
N PRO A 264 -16.37 -10.99 -13.34
CA PRO A 264 -15.53 -10.06 -14.10
C PRO A 264 -14.04 -10.13 -13.73
N VAL A 265 -13.22 -9.60 -14.64
CA VAL A 265 -11.83 -9.24 -14.36
C VAL A 265 -11.78 -7.84 -13.78
N VAL A 266 -11.02 -7.69 -12.70
CA VAL A 266 -10.66 -6.40 -12.10
C VAL A 266 -9.19 -6.14 -12.42
N ASP A 267 -8.95 -5.50 -13.57
CA ASP A 267 -7.60 -5.21 -14.05
C ASP A 267 -7.06 -3.96 -13.35
N LEU A 268 -6.02 -4.14 -12.54
CA LEU A 268 -5.39 -3.11 -11.72
C LEU A 268 -3.87 -3.28 -11.74
N TYR A 269 -3.11 -2.21 -11.89
CA TYR A 269 -1.66 -2.23 -11.87
C TYR A 269 -1.11 -2.23 -10.44
N SER A 270 -1.51 -1.26 -9.62
CA SER A 270 -1.12 -1.16 -8.20
C SER A 270 -1.46 -2.44 -7.44
N MET A 271 -0.52 -2.90 -6.61
CA MET A 271 -0.73 -4.06 -5.74
C MET A 271 -1.62 -3.73 -4.55
N GLN A 272 -1.41 -2.57 -3.94
CA GLN A 272 -2.17 -2.09 -2.80
C GLN A 272 -3.63 -1.83 -3.19
N VAL A 273 -3.91 -1.29 -4.39
CA VAL A 273 -5.30 -1.12 -4.87
C VAL A 273 -5.98 -2.46 -5.16
N LYS A 274 -5.25 -3.51 -5.58
CA LYS A 274 -5.82 -4.88 -5.66
C LYS A 274 -6.26 -5.38 -4.28
N TYR A 275 -5.44 -5.18 -3.25
CA TYR A 275 -5.83 -5.53 -1.89
C TYR A 275 -7.02 -4.70 -1.39
N ALA A 276 -7.07 -3.40 -1.71
CA ALA A 276 -8.22 -2.56 -1.41
C ALA A 276 -9.49 -3.08 -2.09
N ALA A 277 -9.43 -3.44 -3.37
CA ALA A 277 -10.54 -4.02 -4.12
C ALA A 277 -11.03 -5.34 -3.50
N LEU A 278 -10.10 -6.21 -3.09
CA LEU A 278 -10.41 -7.45 -2.37
C LEU A 278 -11.07 -7.18 -1.01
N ALA A 279 -10.54 -6.24 -0.23
CA ALA A 279 -11.01 -5.91 1.13
C ALA A 279 -12.39 -5.25 1.17
N ILE A 280 -12.78 -4.50 0.14
CA ILE A 280 -14.13 -3.93 0.00
C ILE A 280 -15.10 -4.84 -0.76
N GLY A 281 -14.65 -5.99 -1.24
CA GLY A 281 -15.48 -6.98 -1.94
C GLY A 281 -15.78 -6.66 -3.40
N ALA A 282 -15.01 -5.79 -4.05
CA ALA A 282 -15.12 -5.52 -5.48
C ALA A 282 -14.61 -6.70 -6.35
N CYS A 283 -13.68 -7.47 -5.80
CA CYS A 283 -13.25 -8.77 -6.31
C CYS A 283 -13.06 -9.75 -5.13
N ASN A 284 -12.90 -11.04 -5.41
CA ASN A 284 -12.80 -12.06 -4.36
C ASN A 284 -11.66 -13.08 -4.57
N ALA A 285 -10.88 -12.93 -5.64
CA ALA A 285 -9.75 -13.79 -5.95
C ALA A 285 -8.62 -13.04 -6.67
N MET A 286 -7.39 -13.42 -6.38
CA MET A 286 -6.17 -13.01 -7.07
C MET A 286 -5.17 -14.15 -6.99
N ILE A 287 -4.51 -14.45 -8.10
CA ILE A 287 -3.29 -15.26 -8.14
C ILE A 287 -2.19 -14.39 -8.74
N ARG A 288 -0.93 -14.61 -8.40
CA ARG A 288 0.20 -13.97 -9.07
C ARG A 288 1.26 -15.02 -9.32
N LEU A 289 1.42 -15.36 -10.59
CA LEU A 289 2.44 -16.28 -11.08
C LEU A 289 3.57 -15.45 -11.70
N PRO A 290 4.74 -15.34 -11.05
CA PRO A 290 5.89 -14.70 -11.66
C PRO A 290 6.28 -15.39 -12.97
N LYS A 291 6.78 -14.64 -13.96
CA LYS A 291 7.37 -15.22 -15.19
C LYS A 291 8.64 -16.00 -14.88
N ASP A 292 9.43 -15.48 -13.95
CA ASP A 292 10.66 -16.06 -13.46
C ASP A 292 10.43 -16.65 -12.07
N LYS A 293 10.68 -17.95 -11.90
CA LYS A 293 10.52 -18.68 -10.64
C LYS A 293 11.43 -18.15 -9.51
N ASP A 294 12.54 -17.51 -9.87
CA ASP A 294 13.49 -16.95 -8.91
C ASP A 294 13.11 -15.51 -8.51
N HIS A 295 12.05 -14.96 -9.12
CA HIS A 295 11.52 -13.65 -8.76
C HIS A 295 10.98 -13.66 -7.32
N ARG A 296 11.40 -12.68 -6.53
CA ARG A 296 10.88 -12.40 -5.19
C ARG A 296 10.41 -10.96 -5.14
N PHE A 297 9.14 -10.78 -4.80
CA PHE A 297 8.53 -9.45 -4.76
C PHE A 297 9.17 -8.60 -3.65
N PRO A 298 9.33 -7.29 -3.87
CA PRO A 298 9.62 -6.35 -2.79
C PRO A 298 8.55 -6.44 -1.70
N ALA A 299 8.98 -6.41 -0.44
CA ALA A 299 8.10 -6.58 0.71
C ALA A 299 7.06 -5.44 0.81
N TRP A 300 7.46 -4.20 0.53
CA TRP A 300 6.59 -3.02 0.60
C TRP A 300 5.41 -3.05 -0.39
N HIS A 301 5.51 -3.77 -1.51
CA HIS A 301 4.38 -3.94 -2.45
C HIS A 301 3.20 -4.72 -1.84
N HIS A 302 3.45 -5.51 -0.79
CA HIS A 302 2.44 -6.36 -0.15
C HIS A 302 2.15 -5.97 1.30
N ALA A 303 3.10 -5.33 1.98
CA ALA A 303 2.92 -4.87 3.35
C ALA A 303 1.80 -3.82 3.43
N GLY A 304 0.88 -3.94 4.39
CA GLY A 304 -0.25 -3.05 4.57
C GLY A 304 -1.52 -3.66 3.96
N GLY A 305 -1.61 -3.68 2.63
CA GLY A 305 -2.76 -4.24 1.91
C GLY A 305 -3.04 -5.71 2.23
N LEU A 306 -1.99 -6.53 2.39
CA LEU A 306 -2.13 -7.94 2.77
C LEU A 306 -2.83 -8.08 4.12
N LEU A 307 -2.32 -7.41 5.17
CA LEU A 307 -2.92 -7.42 6.51
C LEU A 307 -4.37 -6.91 6.47
N ILE A 308 -4.64 -5.82 5.75
CA ILE A 308 -5.99 -5.26 5.60
C ILE A 308 -6.96 -6.28 5.00
N PHE A 309 -6.53 -7.05 4.00
CA PHE A 309 -7.38 -8.08 3.41
C PHE A 309 -7.58 -9.28 4.35
N GLU A 310 -6.55 -9.73 5.06
CA GLU A 310 -6.68 -10.78 6.09
C GLU A 310 -7.66 -10.37 7.19
N GLU A 311 -7.54 -9.15 7.72
CA GLU A 311 -8.40 -8.62 8.77
C GLU A 311 -9.82 -8.27 8.28
N SER A 312 -10.02 -8.21 6.96
CA SER A 312 -11.34 -8.19 6.33
C SER A 312 -11.99 -9.57 6.26
N GLY A 313 -11.30 -10.64 6.64
CA GLY A 313 -11.75 -12.03 6.54
C GLY A 313 -11.23 -12.79 5.31
N GLY A 314 -10.26 -12.22 4.59
CA GLY A 314 -9.53 -12.86 3.50
C GLY A 314 -8.43 -13.80 3.98
N LYS A 315 -7.79 -14.49 3.03
CA LYS A 315 -6.59 -15.30 3.26
C LYS A 315 -5.59 -15.02 2.16
N VAL A 316 -4.31 -14.89 2.53
CA VAL A 316 -3.20 -14.68 1.60
C VAL A 316 -2.08 -15.65 1.90
N THR A 317 -1.55 -16.31 0.87
CA THR A 317 -0.38 -17.19 0.97
C THR A 317 0.44 -17.12 -0.31
N ASP A 318 1.65 -17.64 -0.27
CA ASP A 318 2.43 -17.88 -1.48
C ASP A 318 1.81 -19.03 -2.31
N LEU A 319 2.40 -19.39 -3.45
CA LEU A 319 1.87 -20.45 -4.33
C LEU A 319 1.87 -21.85 -3.69
N TYR A 320 2.54 -22.04 -2.56
CA TYR A 320 2.62 -23.30 -1.81
C TYR A 320 1.77 -23.28 -0.52
N GLY A 321 0.99 -22.23 -0.29
CA GLY A 321 0.15 -22.11 0.90
C GLY A 321 0.88 -21.64 2.15
N ARG A 322 2.12 -21.15 2.03
CA ARG A 322 2.91 -20.63 3.15
C ARG A 322 2.55 -19.17 3.43
N PRO A 323 2.52 -18.74 4.71
CA PRO A 323 2.35 -17.33 5.05
C PRO A 323 3.54 -16.50 4.57
N PHE A 324 3.33 -15.20 4.43
CA PHE A 324 4.38 -14.26 4.02
C PHE A 324 5.31 -13.95 5.19
N ASN A 325 6.62 -14.03 4.95
CA ASN A 325 7.65 -13.78 5.95
C ASN A 325 8.40 -12.48 5.65
N TYR A 326 8.22 -11.49 6.54
CA TYR A 326 8.84 -10.16 6.39
C TYR A 326 10.19 -10.04 7.10
N ALA A 327 10.69 -11.09 7.78
CA ALA A 327 11.95 -11.05 8.51
C ALA A 327 13.20 -11.18 7.62
N LEU A 328 13.03 -11.45 6.32
CA LEU A 328 14.13 -11.68 5.38
C LEU A 328 14.55 -10.42 4.60
N GLY A 329 14.08 -9.25 5.04
CA GLY A 329 14.50 -7.96 4.53
C GLY A 329 13.61 -7.36 3.46
N ARG A 330 14.22 -6.59 2.56
CA ARG A 330 13.55 -5.81 1.50
C ARG A 330 12.69 -6.63 0.54
N ARG A 331 12.91 -7.94 0.44
CA ARG A 331 12.17 -8.87 -0.42
C ARG A 331 11.60 -10.01 0.38
N LEU A 332 10.48 -10.55 -0.10
CA LEU A 332 9.84 -11.74 0.43
C LEU A 332 10.60 -12.98 -0.03
N ALA A 333 11.84 -13.15 0.47
CA ALA A 333 12.86 -14.00 -0.14
C ALA A 333 12.50 -15.50 -0.19
N ASP A 334 11.71 -15.98 0.77
CA ASP A 334 11.26 -17.37 0.87
C ASP A 334 9.85 -17.60 0.30
N ASN A 335 9.13 -16.58 -0.14
CA ASN A 335 7.80 -16.69 -0.74
C ASN A 335 7.85 -16.62 -2.27
N GLU A 336 7.17 -17.54 -2.94
CA GLU A 336 7.04 -17.57 -4.40
C GLU A 336 5.61 -17.21 -4.81
N GLY A 337 5.45 -16.21 -5.67
CA GLY A 337 4.14 -15.79 -6.17
C GLY A 337 3.16 -15.41 -5.05
N LEU A 338 1.86 -15.49 -5.35
CA LEU A 338 0.81 -15.16 -4.39
C LEU A 338 -0.53 -15.80 -4.75
N VAL A 339 -1.31 -16.19 -3.74
CA VAL A 339 -2.75 -16.46 -3.82
C VAL A 339 -3.46 -15.65 -2.74
N ALA A 340 -4.49 -14.90 -3.12
CA ALA A 340 -5.36 -14.18 -2.19
C ALA A 340 -6.82 -14.42 -2.56
N ALA A 341 -7.63 -14.88 -1.60
CA ALA A 341 -9.06 -15.04 -1.76
C ALA A 341 -9.74 -15.22 -0.39
N LYS A 342 -11.07 -15.33 -0.39
CA LYS A 342 -11.82 -15.82 0.77
C LYS A 342 -11.35 -17.25 1.14
N PRO A 343 -11.34 -17.68 2.42
CA PRO A 343 -10.64 -18.90 2.87
C PRO A 343 -10.97 -20.20 2.11
N VAL A 344 -12.26 -20.46 1.83
CA VAL A 344 -12.67 -21.67 1.09
C VAL A 344 -12.22 -21.60 -0.37
N LEU A 345 -12.45 -20.45 -1.03
CA LEU A 345 -12.02 -20.22 -2.41
C LEU A 345 -10.49 -20.28 -2.53
N HIS A 346 -9.76 -19.71 -1.58
CA HIS A 346 -8.30 -19.77 -1.51
C HIS A 346 -7.78 -21.21 -1.52
N THR A 347 -8.44 -22.11 -0.78
CA THR A 347 -8.07 -23.54 -0.77
C THR A 347 -8.27 -24.20 -2.13
N ASP A 348 -9.32 -23.80 -2.86
CA ASP A 348 -9.54 -24.27 -4.22
C ASP A 348 -8.51 -23.67 -5.19
N LEU A 349 -8.20 -22.37 -5.08
CA LEU A 349 -7.23 -21.65 -5.93
C LEU A 349 -5.79 -22.17 -5.79
N LEU A 350 -5.36 -22.58 -4.59
CA LEU A 350 -4.04 -23.19 -4.38
C LEU A 350 -3.84 -24.49 -5.18
N ARG A 351 -4.90 -25.16 -5.63
CA ARG A 351 -4.75 -26.33 -6.50
C ARG A 351 -4.31 -25.93 -7.92
N TYR A 352 -4.59 -24.70 -8.30
CA TYR A 352 -4.28 -24.15 -9.62
C TYR A 352 -2.93 -23.43 -9.66
N SER A 353 -2.31 -23.12 -8.51
CA SER A 353 -1.01 -22.44 -8.44
C SER A 353 0.18 -23.29 -8.92
N HIS A 354 -0.03 -24.60 -9.12
CA HIS A 354 1.00 -25.55 -9.57
C HIS A 354 0.94 -25.91 -11.06
N TYR A 355 -0.03 -25.38 -11.82
CA TYR A 355 -0.08 -25.49 -13.28
C TYR A 355 0.81 -24.41 -13.93
#